data_AF-A0A3A2ZZD4-F1
#
_entry.id   AF-A0A3A2ZZD4-F1
#
_cell.length_a   1.000
_cell.length_b   1.000
_cell.length_c   1.000
_cell.angle_alpha   90.00
_cell.angle_beta   90.00
_cell.angle_gamma   90.00
#
_symmetry.space_group_name_H-M   'P 1'
#
loop_
_entity.id
_entity.type
_entity.pdbx_description
1 polymer ?
#
loop_
_entity_poly.entity_id
_entity_poly.type
_entity_poly.pdbx_seq_one_letter_code
_entity_poly.pdbx_strand_id
1 'polypeptide(L)'
;MFKQPESAIAAPKSLSGASRKFACPKLERKGLYMLLGDKELPDEYHWGLLVATDGSSGISFHRSLIGQEWKLIIEHKNLTEASDLLAALKLGVVEDISDKWVQRMKESIRAVRVQGELTCRIWALTALYELANEGFIGMMAEWERIRSIELEAKYLAQDAWVTKRALVARSKWSVP
;
A
#
# COMPACT_ATOMS: atom_id res chain seq x y z
N MET A 1 34.69 56.55 20.44
CA MET A 1 35.27 55.32 19.83
C MET A 1 34.50 54.14 20.42
N PHE A 2 33.40 53.75 19.79
CA PHE A 2 32.47 52.71 20.29
C PHE A 2 32.69 51.42 19.49
N LYS A 3 32.94 50.30 20.18
CA LYS A 3 32.97 48.95 19.59
C LYS A 3 31.53 48.42 19.51
N GLN A 4 31.10 48.00 18.31
CA GLN A 4 29.88 47.19 18.13
C GLN A 4 30.19 45.71 18.43
N PRO A 5 29.25 44.94 18.99
CA PRO A 5 29.37 43.49 19.01
C PRO A 5 28.78 42.88 17.72
N GLU A 6 29.54 41.97 17.13
CA GLU A 6 29.18 41.18 15.96
C GLU A 6 28.20 40.07 16.38
N SER A 7 26.92 40.22 16.04
CA SER A 7 25.92 39.18 16.24
C SER A 7 25.96 38.20 15.06
N ALA A 8 26.55 37.03 15.28
CA ALA A 8 26.54 35.92 14.33
C ALA A 8 25.09 35.42 14.13
N ILE A 9 24.58 35.56 12.92
CA ILE A 9 23.31 34.96 12.50
C ILE A 9 23.58 33.48 12.23
N ALA A 10 23.13 32.62 13.13
CA ALA A 10 23.16 31.18 12.90
C ALA A 10 22.20 30.83 11.74
N ALA A 11 22.74 30.16 10.71
CA ALA A 11 21.95 29.60 9.63
C ALA A 11 20.89 28.61 10.16
N PRO A 12 19.71 28.52 9.52
CA PRO A 12 18.68 27.58 9.95
C PRO A 12 19.21 26.15 9.80
N LYS A 13 19.27 25.43 10.92
CA LYS A 13 19.57 23.99 10.92
C LYS A 13 18.51 23.30 10.07
N SER A 14 18.95 22.60 9.03
CA SER A 14 18.09 21.67 8.29
C SER A 14 17.50 20.68 9.27
N LEU A 15 16.17 20.65 9.34
CA LEU A 15 15.44 19.64 10.10
C LEU A 15 15.62 18.31 9.37
N SER A 16 16.64 17.55 9.75
CA SER A 16 16.78 16.16 9.36
C SER A 16 15.51 15.40 9.76
N GLY A 17 14.92 14.72 8.78
CA GLY A 17 13.59 14.11 8.85
C GLY A 17 13.35 13.29 10.11
N ALA A 18 12.53 13.82 11.01
CA ALA A 18 11.88 13.01 12.01
C ALA A 18 10.94 12.05 11.28
N SER A 19 11.27 10.75 11.29
CA SER A 19 10.34 9.70 10.86
C SER A 19 9.08 9.84 11.71
N ARG A 20 8.01 10.35 11.10
CA ARG A 20 6.74 10.56 11.78
C ARG A 20 6.13 9.19 12.00
N LYS A 21 6.33 8.62 13.20
CA LYS A 21 5.63 7.42 13.66
C LYS A 21 4.18 7.80 13.94
N PHE A 22 3.37 7.82 12.90
CA PHE A 22 1.92 7.92 13.05
C PHE A 22 1.38 6.64 13.69
N ALA A 23 0.29 6.74 14.45
CA ALA A 23 -0.40 5.56 14.96
C ALA A 23 -0.80 4.68 13.76
N CYS A 24 -0.16 3.52 13.63
CA CYS A 24 -0.44 2.58 12.56
C CYS A 24 -1.91 2.16 12.68
N PRO A 25 -2.72 2.40 11.64
CA PRO A 25 -4.10 1.99 11.69
C PRO A 25 -4.20 0.46 11.80
N LYS A 26 -5.13 -0.02 12.64
CA LYS A 26 -5.25 -1.43 13.01
C LYS A 26 -5.86 -2.22 11.85
N LEU A 27 -5.11 -3.19 11.33
CA LEU A 27 -5.60 -4.14 10.35
C LEU A 27 -6.53 -5.16 11.02
N GLU A 28 -7.54 -5.59 10.30
CA GLU A 28 -8.32 -6.79 10.62
C GLU A 28 -7.60 -8.03 10.06
N ARG A 29 -7.27 -8.98 10.93
CA ARG A 29 -6.67 -10.28 10.58
C ARG A 29 -7.50 -10.98 9.50
N LYS A 30 -6.83 -11.64 8.54
CA LYS A 30 -7.42 -12.21 7.31
C LYS A 30 -7.96 -11.17 6.32
N GLY A 31 -7.85 -9.88 6.58
CA GLY A 31 -8.22 -8.87 5.60
C GLY A 31 -7.22 -8.82 4.44
N LEU A 32 -7.72 -8.74 3.21
CA LEU A 32 -6.93 -8.32 2.05
C LEU A 32 -7.03 -6.79 1.90
N TYR A 33 -5.90 -6.12 1.75
CA TYR A 33 -5.80 -4.67 1.63
C TYR A 33 -5.10 -4.27 0.33
N MET A 34 -5.58 -3.21 -0.32
CA MET A 34 -4.80 -2.44 -1.28
C MET A 34 -3.95 -1.43 -0.52
N LEU A 35 -2.64 -1.44 -0.73
CA LEU A 35 -1.70 -0.51 -0.13
C LEU A 35 -1.25 0.53 -1.16
N LEU A 36 -1.31 1.81 -0.76
CA LEU A 36 -0.68 2.91 -1.49
C LEU A 36 0.41 3.53 -0.61
N GLY A 37 1.63 3.51 -1.13
CA GLY A 37 2.79 4.18 -0.55
C GLY A 37 3.14 5.46 -1.31
N ASP A 38 3.72 6.41 -0.59
CA ASP A 38 4.24 7.68 -1.06
C ASP A 38 5.47 7.48 -2.01
N LYS A 39 5.48 8.18 -3.15
CA LYS A 39 6.63 8.26 -4.09
C LYS A 39 7.26 9.66 -4.18
N GLU A 40 6.98 10.50 -3.20
CA GLU A 40 7.38 11.90 -3.06
C GLU A 40 6.84 12.84 -4.16
N LEU A 41 5.92 12.34 -4.99
CA LEU A 41 5.27 13.08 -6.07
C LEU A 41 3.74 13.02 -5.91
N PRO A 42 3.03 14.15 -6.07
CA PRO A 42 1.56 14.16 -6.03
C PRO A 42 0.96 13.19 -7.05
N ASP A 43 -0.05 12.44 -6.62
CA ASP A 43 -0.78 11.46 -7.44
C ASP A 43 0.05 10.30 -8.01
N GLU A 44 1.31 10.16 -7.59
CA GLU A 44 2.12 8.98 -7.82
C GLU A 44 2.23 8.14 -6.56
N TYR A 45 1.82 6.88 -6.67
CA TYR A 45 1.83 5.96 -5.54
C TYR A 45 2.56 4.68 -5.91
N HIS A 46 3.20 4.05 -4.91
CA HIS A 46 3.60 2.66 -5.00
C HIS A 46 2.42 1.77 -4.60
N TRP A 47 2.06 0.81 -5.44
CA TRP A 47 0.89 -0.03 -5.25
C TRP A 47 1.28 -1.44 -4.84
N GLY A 48 0.53 -2.00 -3.89
CA GLY A 48 0.69 -3.39 -3.47
C GLY A 48 -0.59 -3.95 -2.86
N LEU A 49 -0.58 -5.25 -2.66
CA LEU A 49 -1.61 -5.96 -1.90
C LEU A 49 -1.00 -6.45 -0.59
N LEU A 50 -1.80 -6.56 0.47
CA LEU A 50 -1.39 -7.16 1.74
C LEU A 50 -2.49 -8.02 2.31
N VAL A 51 -2.16 -9.26 2.68
CA VAL A 51 -3.03 -10.11 3.49
C VAL A 51 -2.58 -10.00 4.95
N ALA A 52 -3.45 -9.46 5.80
CA ALA A 52 -3.16 -9.21 7.20
C ALA A 52 -3.09 -10.51 8.00
N THR A 53 -1.96 -10.75 8.66
CA THR A 53 -1.75 -11.87 9.57
C THR A 53 -2.09 -11.50 11.02
N ASP A 54 -1.96 -10.21 11.35
CA ASP A 54 -2.33 -9.63 12.64
C ASP A 54 -2.85 -8.17 12.49
N GLY A 55 -2.84 -7.40 13.58
CA GLY A 55 -3.35 -6.03 13.64
C GLY A 55 -2.46 -4.95 13.03
N SER A 56 -1.24 -5.29 12.62
CA SER A 56 -0.22 -4.35 12.13
C SER A 56 0.64 -4.91 11.00
N SER A 57 0.61 -6.23 10.79
CA SER A 57 1.48 -6.92 9.86
C SER A 57 0.73 -7.88 8.95
N GLY A 58 1.41 -8.28 7.88
CA GLY A 58 0.87 -9.19 6.90
C GLY A 58 1.90 -9.62 5.86
N ILE A 59 1.43 -10.39 4.89
CA ILE A 59 2.23 -10.76 3.71
C ILE A 59 1.87 -9.78 2.61
N SER A 60 2.83 -8.98 2.17
CA SER A 60 2.66 -8.03 1.07
C SER A 60 3.14 -8.60 -0.26
N PHE A 61 2.46 -8.19 -1.33
CA PHE A 61 2.77 -8.53 -2.70
C PHE A 61 2.79 -7.24 -3.54
N HIS A 62 3.89 -6.95 -4.22
CA HIS A 62 3.97 -5.81 -5.14
C HIS A 62 4.97 -6.06 -6.25
N ARG A 63 4.87 -5.26 -7.32
CA ARG A 63 5.89 -5.16 -8.36
C ARG A 63 6.70 -3.89 -8.14
N SER A 64 8.03 -4.00 -8.21
CA SER A 64 8.93 -2.84 -8.19
C SER A 64 9.89 -2.92 -9.36
N LEU A 65 10.21 -1.77 -9.94
CA LEU A 65 11.24 -1.65 -10.98
C LEU A 65 12.61 -1.62 -10.27
N ILE A 66 13.41 -2.67 -10.43
CA ILE A 66 14.75 -2.77 -9.86
C ILE A 66 15.75 -2.80 -11.02
N GLY A 67 16.48 -1.69 -11.20
CA GLY A 67 17.26 -1.46 -12.41
C GLY A 67 16.33 -1.26 -13.60
N GLN A 68 16.36 -2.19 -14.56
CA GLN A 68 15.50 -2.17 -15.76
C GLN A 68 14.44 -3.28 -15.74
N GLU A 69 14.35 -4.05 -14.65
CA GLU A 69 13.49 -5.22 -14.57
C GLU A 69 12.39 -5.05 -13.51
N TRP A 70 11.17 -5.41 -13.88
CA TRP A 70 10.07 -5.51 -12.93
C TRP A 70 10.16 -6.80 -12.13
N LYS A 71 10.39 -6.69 -10.83
CA LYS A 71 10.49 -7.85 -9.92
C LYS A 71 9.25 -7.95 -9.03
N LEU A 72 8.74 -9.16 -8.88
CA LEU A 72 7.70 -9.48 -7.90
C LEU A 72 8.36 -9.62 -6.54
N ILE A 73 7.93 -8.81 -5.59
CA ILE A 73 8.39 -8.83 -4.22
C ILE A 73 7.24 -9.40 -3.37
N ILE A 74 7.56 -10.42 -2.60
CA ILE A 74 6.65 -11.06 -1.64
C ILE A 74 7.38 -11.13 -0.32
N GLU A 75 6.88 -10.42 0.68
CA GLU A 75 7.58 -10.24 1.95
C GLU A 75 6.61 -10.10 3.12
N HIS A 76 7.12 -10.32 4.32
CA HIS A 76 6.41 -9.95 5.53
C HIS A 76 6.58 -8.44 5.75
N LYS A 77 5.48 -7.71 5.87
CA LYS A 77 5.49 -6.27 6.02
C LYS A 77 4.81 -5.87 7.33
N ASN A 78 5.52 -5.09 8.15
CA ASN A 78 4.98 -4.45 9.33
C ASN A 78 4.63 -2.99 9.01
N LEU A 79 3.36 -2.64 9.06
CA LEU A 79 2.89 -1.29 8.72
C LEU A 79 3.26 -0.25 9.79
N THR A 80 3.64 -0.65 11.01
CA THR A 80 4.16 0.32 12.02
C THR A 80 5.53 0.88 11.66
N GLU A 81 6.22 0.22 10.73
CA GLU A 81 7.57 0.58 10.26
C GLU A 81 7.53 1.22 8.87
N ALA A 82 6.38 1.22 8.20
CA ALA A 82 6.21 1.75 6.85
C ALA A 82 6.01 3.26 6.87
N SER A 83 7.12 4.01 6.83
CA SER A 83 7.10 5.48 6.80
C SER A 83 6.49 6.09 5.54
N ASP A 84 6.42 5.31 4.47
CA ASP A 84 5.86 5.67 3.17
C ASP A 84 4.36 5.37 3.06
N LEU A 85 3.75 4.67 4.03
CA LEU A 85 2.35 4.27 3.92
C LEU A 85 1.40 5.48 3.96
N LEU A 86 0.62 5.65 2.90
CA LEU A 86 -0.47 6.62 2.85
C LEU A 86 -1.81 5.96 3.16
N ALA A 87 -2.12 4.86 2.47
CA ALA A 87 -3.43 4.25 2.55
C ALA A 87 -3.37 2.71 2.56
N ALA A 88 -4.28 2.12 3.32
CA ALA A 88 -4.60 0.70 3.31
C ALA A 88 -6.12 0.51 3.22
N LEU A 89 -6.60 0.20 2.02
CA LEU A 89 -8.03 0.03 1.73
C LEU A 89 -8.39 -1.46 1.83
N LYS A 90 -9.22 -1.86 2.79
CA LYS A 90 -9.69 -3.24 2.94
C LYS A 90 -10.62 -3.62 1.78
N LEU A 91 -10.29 -4.71 1.09
CA LEU A 91 -10.96 -5.18 -0.12
C LEU A 91 -11.89 -6.38 0.16
N GLY A 92 -11.63 -7.12 1.24
CA GLY A 92 -12.39 -8.32 1.60
C GLY A 92 -11.66 -9.10 2.69
N VAL A 93 -12.11 -10.34 2.90
CA VAL A 93 -11.53 -11.27 3.87
C VAL A 93 -11.15 -12.56 3.13
N VAL A 94 -9.93 -13.04 3.34
CA VAL A 94 -9.50 -14.35 2.82
C VAL A 94 -10.02 -15.47 3.70
N GLU A 95 -10.26 -16.65 3.11
CA GLU A 95 -10.82 -17.80 3.84
C GLU A 95 -9.89 -18.31 4.95
N ASP A 96 -8.57 -18.29 4.74
CA ASP A 96 -7.56 -18.74 5.70
C ASP A 96 -6.25 -17.96 5.50
N ILE A 97 -5.31 -18.09 6.44
CA ILE A 97 -3.95 -17.57 6.35
C ILE A 97 -2.90 -18.63 6.72
N SER A 98 -3.28 -19.92 6.70
CA SER A 98 -2.34 -21.02 6.81
C SER A 98 -1.31 -21.02 5.68
N ASP A 99 -0.15 -21.65 5.89
CA ASP A 99 0.92 -21.71 4.89
C ASP A 99 0.44 -22.28 3.56
N LYS A 100 -0.43 -23.30 3.60
CA LYS A 100 -1.03 -23.89 2.40
C LYS A 100 -1.87 -22.87 1.64
N TRP A 101 -2.69 -22.08 2.34
CA TRP A 101 -3.53 -21.06 1.73
C TRP A 101 -2.72 -19.91 1.15
N VAL A 102 -1.75 -19.41 1.92
CA VAL A 102 -0.79 -18.40 1.50
C VAL A 102 0.00 -18.85 0.28
N GLN A 103 0.42 -20.11 0.22
CA GLN A 103 1.14 -20.66 -0.92
C GLN A 103 0.27 -20.68 -2.18
N ARG A 104 -1.01 -21.06 -2.08
CA ARG A 104 -1.95 -21.00 -3.20
C ARG A 104 -2.15 -19.57 -3.72
N MET A 105 -2.28 -18.59 -2.82
CA MET A 105 -2.33 -17.17 -3.21
C MET A 105 -1.04 -16.73 -3.90
N LYS A 106 0.14 -17.14 -3.39
CA LYS A 106 1.43 -16.84 -4.03
C LYS A 106 1.52 -17.41 -5.44
N GLU A 107 0.96 -18.60 -5.68
CA GLU A 107 0.90 -19.22 -7.00
C GLU A 107 0.02 -18.41 -7.96
N SER A 108 -1.20 -18.04 -7.55
CA SER A 108 -2.09 -17.15 -8.30
C SER A 108 -1.40 -15.82 -8.64
N ILE A 109 -0.79 -15.18 -7.63
CA ILE A 109 -0.08 -13.90 -7.77
C ILE A 109 1.12 -13.99 -8.73
N ARG A 110 1.85 -15.11 -8.74
CA ARG A 110 2.95 -15.35 -9.69
C ARG A 110 2.45 -15.56 -11.12
N ALA A 111 1.25 -16.12 -11.27
CA ALA A 111 0.63 -16.39 -12.56
C ALA A 111 0.00 -15.14 -13.21
N VAL A 112 -0.21 -14.05 -12.46
CA VAL A 112 -0.77 -12.79 -12.96
C VAL A 112 -0.02 -12.31 -14.20
N ARG A 113 -0.78 -12.13 -15.30
CA ARG A 113 -0.28 -11.58 -16.56
C ARG A 113 -0.91 -10.22 -16.82
N VAL A 114 -0.08 -9.19 -16.89
CA VAL A 114 -0.50 -7.85 -17.29
C VAL A 114 -0.56 -7.75 -18.80
N GLN A 115 -1.65 -7.21 -19.33
CA GLN A 115 -1.75 -6.82 -20.74
C GLN A 115 -1.31 -5.36 -20.89
N GLY A 116 -0.36 -5.10 -21.80
CA GLY A 116 0.18 -3.75 -22.03
C GLY A 116 1.35 -3.39 -21.13
N GLU A 117 1.49 -2.11 -20.79
CA GLU A 117 2.60 -1.61 -19.98
C GLU A 117 2.52 -2.14 -18.54
N LEU A 118 3.64 -2.69 -18.06
CA LEU A 118 3.73 -3.15 -16.68
C LEU A 118 4.10 -1.97 -15.77
N THR A 119 3.21 -1.68 -14.82
CA THR A 119 3.47 -0.78 -13.69
C THR A 119 3.04 -1.44 -12.39
N CYS A 120 3.52 -0.97 -11.23
CA CYS A 120 3.08 -1.47 -9.93
C CYS A 120 1.55 -1.34 -9.76
N ARG A 121 0.98 -0.21 -10.22
CA ARG A 121 -0.48 0.04 -10.24
C ARG A 121 -1.22 -0.98 -11.08
N ILE A 122 -0.87 -1.09 -12.37
CA ILE A 122 -1.57 -1.99 -13.29
C ILE A 122 -1.48 -3.43 -12.77
N TRP A 123 -0.30 -3.84 -12.32
CA TRP A 123 -0.11 -5.17 -11.74
C TRP A 123 -0.97 -5.40 -10.50
N ALA A 124 -1.04 -4.46 -9.55
CA ALA A 124 -1.82 -4.64 -8.32
C ALA A 124 -3.33 -4.75 -8.61
N LEU A 125 -3.84 -3.99 -9.58
CA LEU A 125 -5.23 -4.06 -10.02
C LEU A 125 -5.53 -5.38 -10.74
N THR A 126 -4.64 -5.86 -11.61
CA THR A 126 -4.78 -7.19 -12.24
C THR A 126 -4.70 -8.31 -11.20
N ALA A 127 -3.76 -8.22 -10.26
CA ALA A 127 -3.64 -9.20 -9.17
C ALA A 127 -4.90 -9.25 -8.31
N LEU A 128 -5.52 -8.10 -8.00
CA LEU A 128 -6.80 -8.06 -7.29
C LEU A 128 -7.91 -8.74 -8.10
N TYR A 129 -7.98 -8.48 -9.41
CA TYR A 129 -8.94 -9.12 -10.29
C TYR A 129 -8.78 -10.65 -10.27
N GLU A 130 -7.56 -11.17 -10.43
CA GLU A 130 -7.31 -12.61 -10.42
C GLU A 130 -7.64 -13.25 -9.07
N LEU A 131 -7.26 -12.61 -7.94
CA LEU A 131 -7.62 -13.12 -6.62
C LEU A 131 -9.14 -13.17 -6.40
N ALA A 132 -9.87 -12.17 -6.90
CA ALA A 132 -11.34 -12.15 -6.86
C ALA A 132 -11.92 -13.26 -7.74
N ASN A 133 -11.37 -13.45 -8.94
CA ASN A 133 -11.83 -14.42 -9.94
C ASN A 133 -11.62 -15.86 -9.48
N GLU A 134 -10.52 -16.12 -8.78
CA GLU A 134 -10.23 -17.41 -8.14
C GLU A 134 -10.99 -17.64 -6.82
N GLY A 135 -11.76 -16.64 -6.36
CA GLY A 135 -12.64 -16.76 -5.20
C GLY A 135 -11.96 -16.53 -3.86
N PHE A 136 -10.74 -15.99 -3.81
CA PHE A 136 -10.01 -15.84 -2.54
C PHE A 136 -10.64 -14.87 -1.55
N ILE A 137 -11.41 -13.89 -2.03
CA ILE A 137 -11.92 -12.77 -1.20
C ILE A 137 -13.43 -12.56 -1.29
N GLY A 138 -14.17 -13.48 -1.93
CA GLY A 138 -15.63 -13.41 -2.07
C GLY A 138 -16.17 -12.22 -2.87
N MET A 139 -15.31 -11.37 -3.43
CA MET A 139 -15.68 -10.28 -4.32
C MET A 139 -15.84 -10.79 -5.75
N MET A 140 -16.87 -10.34 -6.48
CA MET A 140 -16.98 -10.65 -7.91
C MET A 140 -15.88 -9.93 -8.71
N ALA A 141 -15.24 -10.65 -9.62
CA ALA A 141 -14.19 -10.12 -10.48
C ALA A 141 -14.77 -9.35 -11.66
N GLU A 142 -14.87 -8.03 -11.52
CA GLU A 142 -15.40 -7.14 -12.56
C GLU A 142 -14.49 -5.93 -12.70
N TRP A 143 -13.99 -5.63 -13.91
CA TRP A 143 -13.07 -4.51 -14.13
C TRP A 143 -13.68 -3.15 -13.77
N GLU A 144 -14.99 -2.97 -13.89
CA GLU A 144 -15.67 -1.75 -13.44
C GLU A 144 -15.57 -1.57 -11.92
N ARG A 145 -15.71 -2.65 -11.17
CA ARG A 145 -15.51 -2.67 -9.72
C ARG A 145 -14.05 -2.40 -9.35
N ILE A 146 -13.10 -3.03 -10.04
CA ILE A 146 -11.66 -2.78 -9.83
C ILE A 146 -11.30 -1.32 -10.07
N ARG A 147 -11.87 -0.68 -11.12
CA ARG A 147 -11.71 0.77 -11.36
C ARG A 147 -12.29 1.62 -10.24
N SER A 148 -13.43 1.22 -9.68
CA SER A 148 -14.05 1.93 -8.55
C SER A 148 -13.19 1.82 -7.28
N ILE A 149 -12.63 0.64 -7.00
CA ILE A 149 -11.68 0.41 -5.91
C ILE A 149 -10.41 1.24 -6.09
N GLU A 150 -9.91 1.35 -7.31
CA GLU A 150 -8.75 2.19 -7.62
C GLU A 150 -9.01 3.66 -7.26
N LEU A 151 -10.17 4.20 -7.64
CA LEU A 151 -10.57 5.57 -7.30
C LEU A 151 -10.67 5.75 -5.78
N GLU A 152 -11.32 4.82 -5.07
CA GLU A 152 -11.40 4.85 -3.61
C GLU A 152 -10.02 4.87 -2.94
N ALA A 153 -9.10 4.03 -3.42
CA ALA A 153 -7.75 3.95 -2.87
C ALA A 153 -6.98 5.26 -3.11
N LYS A 154 -7.09 5.85 -4.31
CA LYS A 154 -6.48 7.15 -4.64
C LYS A 154 -7.03 8.28 -3.77
N TYR A 155 -8.35 8.37 -3.59
CA TYR A 155 -8.96 9.38 -2.72
C TYR A 155 -8.48 9.23 -1.27
N LEU A 156 -8.38 7.99 -0.77
CA LEU A 156 -7.88 7.71 0.56
C LEU A 156 -6.40 8.12 0.70
N ALA A 157 -5.56 7.82 -0.28
CA ALA A 157 -4.15 8.22 -0.26
C ALA A 157 -3.95 9.74 -0.37
N GLN A 158 -4.79 10.42 -1.15
CA GLN A 158 -4.77 11.88 -1.25
C GLN A 158 -5.18 12.55 0.07
N ASP A 159 -6.22 12.04 0.75
CA ASP A 159 -6.61 12.54 2.08
C ASP A 159 -5.50 12.28 3.11
N ALA A 160 -4.88 11.10 3.07
CA ALA A 160 -3.72 10.76 3.90
C ALA A 160 -2.54 11.73 3.68
N TRP A 161 -2.28 12.09 2.42
CA TRP A 161 -1.23 13.04 2.04
C TRP A 161 -1.47 14.44 2.62
N VAL A 162 -2.70 14.93 2.52
CA VAL A 162 -3.10 16.27 3.00
C VAL A 162 -3.09 16.32 4.52
N THR A 163 -3.69 15.32 5.16
CA THR A 163 -3.77 15.24 6.64
C THR A 163 -2.46 14.81 7.29
N LYS A 164 -1.48 14.38 6.47
CA LYS A 164 -0.19 13.84 6.93
C LYS A 164 -0.41 12.71 7.93
N ARG A 165 -1.26 11.74 7.60
CA ARG A 165 -1.54 10.57 8.45
C ARG A 165 -1.90 9.38 7.57
N ALA A 166 -1.34 8.20 7.85
CA ALA A 166 -1.75 6.96 7.20
C ALA A 166 -3.21 6.62 7.53
N LEU A 167 -4.00 6.26 6.52
CA LEU A 167 -5.42 5.95 6.65
C LEU A 167 -5.71 4.48 6.34
N VAL A 168 -6.57 3.86 7.14
CA VAL A 168 -7.23 2.60 6.80
C VAL A 168 -8.72 2.85 6.66
N ALA A 169 -9.29 2.31 5.60
CA ALA A 169 -10.72 2.31 5.38
C ALA A 169 -11.14 0.96 4.80
N ARG A 170 -12.45 0.71 4.78
CA ARG A 170 -13.05 -0.42 4.08
C ARG A 170 -13.60 0.06 2.75
N SER A 171 -13.34 -0.68 1.68
CA SER A 171 -13.92 -0.37 0.38
C SER A 171 -15.43 -0.58 0.41
N LYS A 172 -16.17 0.26 -0.31
CA LYS A 172 -17.62 0.08 -0.49
C LYS A 172 -17.96 -1.20 -1.25
N TRP A 173 -16.98 -1.76 -1.95
CA TRP A 173 -17.07 -2.98 -2.75
C TRP A 173 -16.58 -4.23 -2.04
N SER A 174 -16.10 -4.12 -0.79
CA SER A 174 -15.72 -5.29 -0.02
C SER A 174 -16.95 -6.06 0.43
N VAL A 175 -16.94 -7.37 0.27
CA VAL A 175 -17.94 -8.24 0.91
C VAL A 175 -17.66 -8.36 2.42
N PRO A 176 -18.69 -8.55 3.26
CA PRO A 176 -18.56 -8.69 4.71
C PRO A 176 -17.53 -9.75 5.14
#